data_AF-D2JL84-F1
#
_entry.id   AF-D2JL84-F1
#
_cell.length_a   1.000
_cell.length_b   1.000
_cell.length_c   1.000
_cell.angle_alpha   90.00
_cell.angle_beta   90.00
_cell.angle_gamma   90.00
#
_symmetry.space_group_name_H-M   'P 1'
#
loop_
_entity.id
_entity.type
_entity.pdbx_description
1 polymer ?
#
loop_
_entity_poly.entity_id
_entity_poly.type
_entity_poly.pdbx_seq_one_letter_code
_entity_poly.pdbx_strand_id
1 'polypeptide(L)' 'MIIDKFKTRNNEYVLNVIYDFWADPVIQVIENDRFIGYINERYSIDEAKAMIKEKSDYKKVIII' A
#
# COMPACT_ATOMS: atom_id res chain seq x y z
N MET A 1 -1.84 10.92 -7.62
CA MET A 1 -0.41 11.28 -7.54
C MET A 1 0.33 10.06 -7.04
N ILE A 2 1.31 9.55 -7.78
CA ILE A 2 2.13 8.42 -7.30
C ILE A 2 3.05 8.97 -6.22
N ILE A 3 2.98 8.41 -5.02
CA ILE A 3 3.80 8.90 -3.92
C ILE A 3 5.05 8.05 -3.74
N ASP A 4 4.95 6.73 -3.88
CA ASP A 4 6.13 5.87 -3.82
C ASP A 4 5.98 4.63 -4.71
N LYS A 5 7.09 4.25 -5.37
CA LYS A 5 7.18 3.05 -6.21
C LYS A 5 8.46 2.30 -5.86
N PHE A 6 8.35 1.01 -5.56
CA PHE A 6 9.51 0.20 -5.17
C PHE A 6 9.37 -1.25 -5.63
N LYS A 7 10.51 -1.95 -5.74
CA LYS A 7 10.56 -3.37 -6.06
C LYS A 7 10.99 -4.16 -4.83
N THR A 8 10.31 -5.27 -4.56
CA THR A 8 10.71 -6.23 -3.51
C THR A 8 10.23 -7.63 -3.86
N ARG A 9 11.02 -8.66 -3.54
CA ARG A 9 10.65 -10.08 -3.71
C ARG A 9 10.08 -10.40 -5.11
N ASN A 10 10.76 -9.91 -6.16
CA ASN A 10 10.37 -10.02 -7.58
C ASN A 10 9.08 -9.31 -8.01
N ASN A 11 8.41 -8.59 -7.12
CA ASN A 11 7.21 -7.82 -7.43
C ASN A 11 7.51 -6.32 -7.43
N GLU A 12 6.82 -5.59 -8.29
CA GLU A 12 6.77 -4.14 -8.30
C GLU A 12 5.56 -3.66 -7.52
N TYR A 13 5.78 -2.71 -6.60
CA TYR A 13 4.74 -2.13 -5.77
C TYR A 13 4.64 -0.64 -6.02
N VAL A 14 3.40 -0.16 -6.11
CA VAL A 14 3.07 1.26 -6.17
C VAL A 14 2.14 1.58 -5.02
N LEU A 15 2.49 2.62 -4.25
CA LEU A 15 1.71 3.17 -3.16
C LEU A 15 1.18 4.55 -3.57
N ASN A 16 -0.14 4.69 -3.54
CA ASN A 16 -0.82 5.96 -3.75
C ASN A 16 -1.59 6.32 -2.48
N VAL A 17 -1.47 7.57 -2.02
CA VAL A 17 -2.43 8.08 -1.03
C VAL A 17 -3.64 8.59 -1.79
N ILE A 18 -4.79 8.06 -1.45
CA ILE A 18 -6.09 8.49 -1.96
C ILE A 18 -7.00 8.81 -0.76
N TYR A 19 -8.17 9.36 -1.04
CA TYR A 19 -9.21 9.54 -0.05
C TYR A 19 -10.31 8.51 -0.26
N ASP A 20 -10.82 7.94 0.82
CA ASP A 20 -11.96 7.04 0.78
C ASP A 20 -13.28 7.82 0.64
N PHE A 21 -14.41 7.11 0.77
CA PHE A 21 -15.75 7.72 0.68
C PHE A 21 -16.01 8.77 1.79
N TRP A 22 -15.36 8.64 2.94
CA TRP A 22 -15.48 9.55 4.08
C TRP A 22 -14.47 10.69 4.06
N ALA A 23 -13.69 10.79 2.97
CA ALA A 23 -12.57 11.70 2.82
C ALA A 23 -11.42 11.43 3.79
N ASP A 24 -11.30 10.19 4.29
CA ASP A 24 -10.19 9.75 5.11
C ASP A 24 -9.02 9.29 4.21
N PRO A 25 -7.77 9.66 4.53
CA PRO A 25 -6.61 9.30 3.72
C PRO A 25 -6.29 7.81 3.88
N VAL A 26 -6.24 7.09 2.76
CA VAL A 26 -5.88 5.66 2.71
C VAL A 26 -4.78 5.41 1.68
N ILE A 27 -3.94 4.41 1.94
CA ILE A 27 -2.86 4.01 1.04
C ILE A 27 -3.35 2.90 0.13
N GLN A 28 -3.60 3.21 -1.13
CA GLN A 28 -3.83 2.23 -2.17
C GLN A 28 -2.52 1.49 -2.50
N VAL A 29 -2.58 0.17 -2.52
CA VAL A 29 -1.47 -0.71 -2.87
C VAL A 29 -1.74 -1.42 -4.18
N ILE A 30 -0.79 -1.30 -5.11
CA ILE A 30 -0.81 -1.96 -6.41
C ILE A 30 0.44 -2.84 -6.51
N GLU A 31 0.27 -4.13 -6.78
CA GLU A 31 1.33 -5.12 -6.97
C GLU A 31 1.33 -5.58 -8.44
N ASN A 32 2.45 -5.41 -9.16
CA ASN A 32 2.60 -5.78 -10.57
C ASN A 32 1.45 -5.25 -11.45
N ASP A 33 1.16 -3.95 -11.36
CA ASP A 33 0.04 -3.27 -12.05
C ASP A 33 -1.36 -3.78 -11.67
N ARG A 34 -1.48 -4.64 -10.65
CA ARG A 34 -2.76 -5.13 -10.12
C ARG A 34 -3.05 -4.51 -8.77
N PHE A 35 -4.21 -3.86 -8.65
CA PHE A 35 -4.71 -3.39 -7.36
C PHE A 35 -4.93 -4.58 -6.41
N ILE A 36 -4.34 -4.52 -5.22
CA ILE A 36 -4.47 -5.57 -4.21
C ILE A 36 -5.27 -5.14 -2.98
N GLY A 37 -5.47 -3.85 -2.77
CA GLY A 37 -6.32 -3.30 -1.70
C GLY A 37 -5.76 -2.01 -1.09
N TYR A 38 -6.32 -1.62 0.05
CA TYR A 38 -5.97 -0.41 0.79
C TYR A 38 -5.31 -0.73 2.13
N ILE A 39 -4.38 0.11 2.56
CA ILE A 39 -3.83 0.15 3.91
C ILE A 39 -4.43 1.39 4.60
N ASN A 40 -4.94 1.21 5.82
CA ASN A 40 -5.65 2.23 6.60
C ASN A 40 -4.75 3.43 6.99
N GLU A 41 -5.38 4.57 7.33
CA GLU A 41 -4.80 5.86 7.75
C GLU A 41 -3.76 5.75 8.88
N ARG A 42 -3.81 4.68 9.67
CA ARG A 42 -2.88 4.44 10.79
C ARG A 42 -1.45 4.19 10.35
N TYR A 43 -1.21 3.98 9.06
CA TYR A 43 0.11 3.73 8.51
C TYR A 43 0.52 4.85 7.59
N SER A 44 1.74 5.34 7.81
CA SER A 44 2.43 6.21 6.87
C SER A 44 2.94 5.40 5.67
N ILE A 45 3.29 6.08 4.58
CA ILE A 45 3.84 5.43 3.37
C ILE A 45 5.13 4.67 3.69
N ASP A 46 6.02 5.26 4.49
CA ASP A 46 7.26 4.61 4.92
C ASP A 46 6.98 3.36 5.76
N GLU A 47 5.98 3.40 6.63
CA GLU A 47 5.56 2.24 7.45
C GLU A 47 4.94 1.15 6.57
N ALA A 48 4.09 1.51 5.62
CA ALA A 48 3.52 0.58 4.64
C ALA A 48 4.61 -0.07 3.78
N LYS A 49 5.59 0.72 3.33
CA LYS A 49 6.74 0.25 2.54
C LYS A 49 7.64 -0.69 3.35
N ALA A 50 7.99 -0.32 4.58
CA ALA A 50 8.73 -1.19 5.49
C ALA A 50 7.97 -2.50 5.73
N MET A 51 6.66 -2.42 5.97
CA MET A 51 5.82 -3.59 6.17
C MET A 51 5.80 -4.53 4.96
N ILE A 52 5.64 -4.02 3.74
CA ILE A 52 5.63 -4.84 2.52
C ILE A 52 7.01 -5.47 2.26
N LYS A 53 8.10 -4.77 2.61
CA LYS A 53 9.47 -5.31 2.48
C LYS A 53 9.77 -6.39 3.52
N GLU A 54 9.41 -6.15 4.78
CA GLU A 54 9.78 -7.01 5.92
C GLU A 54 8.78 -8.14 6.17
N LYS A 55 7.47 -7.85 6.17
CA LYS A 55 6.43 -8.83 6.50
C LYS A 55 5.95 -9.57 5.26
N SER A 56 5.96 -10.90 5.32
CA SER A 56 5.30 -11.72 4.28
C SER A 56 3.76 -11.67 4.35
N ASP A 57 3.22 -11.21 5.48
CA ASP A 57 1.79 -11.28 5.84
C ASP A 57 1.08 -9.91 5.75
N TYR A 58 1.66 -8.92 5.07
CA TYR A 58 1.06 -7.58 4.93
C TYR A 58 -0.36 -7.63 4.32
N LYS A 59 -0.70 -8.70 3.59
CA LYS A 59 -2.05 -8.95 3.06
C LYS A 59 -3.13 -9.05 4.14
N LYS A 60 -2.77 -9.28 5.41
CA LYS A 60 -3.72 -9.31 6.55
C LYS A 60 -4.18 -7.93 7.00
N VAL A 61 -3.41 -6.88 6.71
CA VAL A 61 -3.78 -5.50 7.03
C VAL A 61 -4.42 -4.77 5.85
N ILE A 62 -4.44 -5.42 4.68
CA ILE A 62 -5.09 -4.89 3.48
C ILE A 62 -6.60 -5.05 3.61
N ILE A 63 -7.31 -3.95 3.39
CA ILE A 63 -8.76 -3.87 3.36
C ILE A 63 -9.20 -3.80 1.88
N ILE A 64 -10.23 -4.57 1.51
CA ILE A 64 -10.83 -4.63 0.15
C ILE A 64 -12.24 -4.10 0.21
#